data_AF-A0A6V7KX28-F1
#
_entry.id   AF-A0A6V7KX28-F1
#
_cell.length_a   1.000
_cell.length_b   1.000
_cell.length_c   1.000
_cell.angle_alpha   90.00
_cell.angle_beta   90.00
_cell.angle_gamma   90.00
#
_symmetry.space_group_name_H-M   'P 1'
#
loop_
_entity.id
_entity.type
_entity.pdbx_description
1 polymer ?
#
loop_
_entity_poly.entity_id
_entity_poly.type
_entity_poly.pdbx_seq_one_letter_code
_entity_poly.pdbx_strand_id
1 'polypeptide(L)'
;NLNHWSSGWIDWNLALDMTGGPNWENNHVDASVIIEKANDEFYKQPTFYALAHFSKFLPRESYRVDITNSGDIESIAFVTPQGEVVIVLFNA
;
A
#
# COMPACT_ATOMS: atom_id res chain seq x y z
N ASN A 1 -0.75 -2.17 11.06
CA ASN A 1 0.05 -0.96 11.36
C ASN A 1 -0.80 0.23 11.74
N LEU A 2 -1.64 0.75 10.84
CA LEU A 2 -2.44 1.95 11.12
C LEU A 2 -3.50 1.74 12.22
N ASN A 3 -4.01 0.51 12.38
CA ASN A 3 -4.85 0.13 13.53
C ASN A 3 -4.08 0.09 14.87
N HIS A 4 -2.75 0.18 14.84
CA HIS A 4 -1.87 0.17 16.01
C HIS A 4 -1.02 1.44 16.07
N TRP A 5 -1.63 2.60 15.77
CA TRP A 5 -1.06 3.94 15.99
C TRP A 5 0.13 4.34 15.12
N SER A 6 0.47 3.59 14.07
CA SER A 6 1.40 4.09 13.06
C SER A 6 0.80 5.30 12.32
N SER A 7 1.57 6.36 12.14
CA SER A 7 1.14 7.58 11.43
C SER A 7 1.36 7.52 9.92
N GLY A 8 2.00 6.47 9.43
CA GLY A 8 2.30 6.29 8.01
C GLY A 8 2.83 4.89 7.71
N TRP A 9 3.04 4.64 6.42
CA TRP A 9 3.65 3.42 5.90
C TRP A 9 4.41 3.77 4.62
N ILE A 10 5.60 3.20 4.44
CA ILE A 10 6.50 3.49 3.32
C ILE A 10 6.94 2.15 2.73
N ASP A 11 6.75 1.96 1.43
CA ASP A 11 7.26 0.79 0.71
C ASP A 11 8.78 0.88 0.55
N TRP A 12 9.43 -0.24 0.26
CA TRP A 12 10.88 -0.27 0.14
C TRP A 12 11.37 0.25 -1.21
N ASN A 13 11.51 -0.61 -2.21
CA ASN A 13 11.89 -0.20 -3.56
C ASN A 13 10.64 0.21 -4.34
N LEU A 14 10.64 1.41 -4.91
CA LEU A 14 9.53 1.88 -5.76
C LEU A 14 9.33 0.99 -6.99
N ALA A 15 10.42 0.48 -7.56
CA ALA A 15 10.41 -0.48 -8.64
C ALA A 15 11.68 -1.32 -8.64
N LEU A 16 11.60 -2.56 -9.14
CA LEU A 16 12.73 -3.46 -9.36
C LEU A 16 12.61 -4.13 -10.74
N ASP A 17 13.66 -4.79 -11.20
CA ASP A 17 13.60 -5.60 -12.41
C ASP A 17 12.89 -6.95 -12.20
N MET A 18 12.73 -7.71 -13.28
CA MET A 18 12.11 -9.05 -13.29
C MET A 18 12.76 -10.08 -12.35
N THR A 19 13.95 -9.79 -11.82
CA THR A 19 14.69 -10.65 -10.88
C THR A 19 14.70 -10.10 -9.46
N GLY A 20 14.02 -8.99 -9.20
CA GLY A 20 14.00 -8.36 -7.88
C GLY A 20 15.28 -7.59 -7.54
N GLY A 21 16.00 -7.13 -8.57
CA GLY A 21 17.25 -6.36 -8.45
C GLY A 21 17.21 -5.02 -9.20
N PRO A 22 18.38 -4.43 -9.48
CA PRO A 22 19.73 -4.94 -9.19
C PRO A 22 20.12 -4.77 -7.72
N ASN A 23 20.81 -5.77 -7.17
CA ASN A 23 21.39 -5.71 -5.82
C ASN A 23 22.81 -6.30 -5.85
N TRP A 24 23.80 -5.58 -5.31
CA TRP A 24 25.21 -5.96 -5.38
C TRP A 24 25.57 -7.24 -4.62
N GLU A 25 24.77 -7.60 -3.61
CA GLU A 25 24.94 -8.81 -2.79
C GLU A 25 24.00 -9.95 -3.21
N ASN A 26 23.24 -9.77 -4.31
CA ASN A 26 22.17 -10.68 -4.74
C ASN A 26 21.07 -10.86 -3.68
N ASN A 27 20.82 -9.84 -2.85
CA ASN A 27 19.69 -9.83 -1.93
C ASN A 27 18.41 -9.35 -2.66
N HIS A 28 17.83 -10.25 -3.43
CA HIS A 28 16.67 -9.97 -4.27
C HIS A 28 15.37 -9.95 -3.46
N VAL A 29 14.50 -8.98 -3.75
CA VAL A 29 13.19 -8.83 -3.11
C VAL A 29 12.14 -8.45 -4.17
N ASP A 30 10.87 -8.52 -3.81
CA ASP A 30 9.79 -8.03 -4.67
C ASP A 30 9.63 -6.50 -4.54
N ALA A 31 8.91 -5.90 -5.48
CA ALA A 31 8.52 -4.49 -5.45
C ALA A 31 7.11 -4.30 -5.99
N SER A 32 6.44 -3.21 -5.60
CA SER A 32 5.10 -2.89 -6.10
C SER A 32 5.04 -2.66 -7.61
N VAL A 33 6.17 -2.30 -8.24
CA VAL A 33 6.31 -2.16 -9.69
C VAL A 33 7.51 -2.99 -10.18
N ILE A 34 7.28 -3.79 -11.21
CA ILE A 34 8.34 -4.57 -11.86
C ILE A 34 8.59 -4.00 -13.25
N ILE A 35 9.84 -3.70 -13.57
CA ILE A 35 10.26 -3.13 -14.85
C ILE A 35 10.81 -4.23 -15.75
N GLU A 36 10.26 -4.33 -16.95
CA GLU A 36 10.76 -5.20 -18.01
C GLU A 36 11.39 -4.35 -19.12
N LYS A 37 12.70 -4.12 -19.00
CA LYS A 37 13.44 -3.25 -19.91
C LYS A 37 13.45 -3.74 -21.36
N ALA A 38 13.33 -5.05 -21.60
CA ALA A 38 13.46 -5.63 -22.93
C ALA A 38 12.35 -5.15 -23.89
N ASN A 39 11.11 -4.99 -23.39
CA ASN A 39 9.98 -4.53 -24.19
C ASN A 39 9.53 -3.10 -23.85
N ASP A 40 10.28 -2.37 -23.01
CA ASP A 40 9.90 -1.05 -22.49
C ASP A 40 8.56 -1.07 -21.71
N GLU A 41 8.36 -2.11 -20.91
CA GLU A 41 7.14 -2.35 -20.15
C GLU A 41 7.36 -2.29 -18.63
N PHE A 42 6.27 -2.10 -17.89
CA PHE A 42 6.25 -2.30 -16.45
C PHE A 42 4.93 -2.94 -15.99
N TYR A 43 5.02 -3.72 -14.92
CA TYR A 43 3.90 -4.41 -14.32
C TYR A 43 3.61 -3.81 -12.95
N LYS A 44 2.33 -3.50 -12.72
CA LYS A 44 1.84 -3.05 -11.42
C LYS A 44 1.36 -4.28 -10.66
N GLN A 45 2.09 -4.65 -9.63
CA GLN A 45 1.80 -5.85 -8.84
C GLN A 45 0.54 -5.66 -7.99
N PRO A 46 -0.09 -6.73 -7.47
CA PRO A 46 -1.20 -6.61 -6.52
C PRO A 46 -0.90 -5.65 -5.35
N THR A 47 0.33 -5.65 -4.85
CA THR A 47 0.80 -4.74 -3.79
C THR A 47 0.66 -3.27 -4.17
N PHE A 48 0.86 -2.90 -5.44
CA PHE A 48 0.62 -1.53 -5.92
C PHE A 48 -0.83 -1.10 -5.65
N TYR A 49 -1.78 -1.97 -5.96
CA TYR A 49 -3.20 -1.67 -5.79
C TYR A 49 -3.61 -1.71 -4.32
N ALA A 50 -3.07 -2.64 -3.54
CA ALA A 50 -3.27 -2.69 -2.09
C ALA A 50 -2.81 -1.38 -1.43
N LEU A 51 -1.63 -0.86 -1.79
CA LEU A 51 -1.15 0.43 -1.31
C LEU A 51 -2.01 1.59 -1.81
N ALA A 52 -2.52 1.52 -3.04
CA ALA A 52 -3.39 2.54 -3.62
C ALA A 52 -4.74 2.65 -2.90
N HIS A 53 -5.27 1.57 -2.30
CA HIS A 53 -6.47 1.64 -1.44
C HIS A 53 -6.30 2.57 -0.23
N PHE A 54 -5.05 2.84 0.17
CA PHE A 54 -4.74 3.82 1.22
C PHE A 54 -4.24 5.13 0.60
N SER A 55 -3.14 5.10 -0.15
CA SER A 55 -2.42 6.30 -0.58
C SER A 55 -3.21 7.21 -1.50
N LYS A 56 -4.15 6.66 -2.29
CA LYS A 56 -5.01 7.45 -3.19
C LYS A 56 -6.13 8.18 -2.45
N PHE A 57 -6.62 7.60 -1.36
CA PHE A 57 -7.84 8.05 -0.68
C PHE A 57 -7.59 8.69 0.69
N LEU A 58 -6.38 8.56 1.23
CA LEU A 58 -5.97 9.14 2.51
C LEU A 58 -4.93 10.24 2.26
N PRO A 59 -5.36 11.49 1.96
CA PRO A 59 -4.43 12.61 1.93
C PRO A 59 -3.79 12.84 3.30
N ARG A 60 -2.67 13.59 3.31
CA ARG A 60 -2.04 14.03 4.56
C ARG A 60 -3.04 14.74 5.46
N GLU A 61 -2.82 14.65 6.77
CA GLU A 61 -3.73 15.14 7.82
C GLU A 61 -5.07 14.39 7.93
N SER A 62 -5.26 13.28 7.21
CA SER A 62 -6.35 12.34 7.52
C SER A 62 -6.08 11.70 8.88
N TYR A 63 -7.12 11.56 9.71
CA TYR A 63 -6.99 10.96 11.04
C TYR A 63 -7.87 9.73 11.18
N ARG A 64 -7.35 8.71 11.90
CA ARG A 64 -8.08 7.46 12.16
C ARG A 64 -9.25 7.74 13.10
N VAL A 65 -10.40 7.16 12.81
CA VAL A 65 -11.55 7.10 13.72
C VAL A 65 -11.84 5.65 14.08
N ASP A 66 -12.54 5.44 15.21
CA ASP A 66 -12.85 4.10 15.66
C ASP A 66 -13.94 3.46 14.79
N ILE A 67 -13.86 2.14 14.61
CA ILE A 67 -14.83 1.35 13.85
C ILE A 67 -15.04 0.01 14.55
N THR A 68 -16.30 -0.40 14.68
CA THR A 68 -16.67 -1.71 15.21
C THR A 68 -16.67 -2.72 14.06
N ASN A 69 -15.78 -3.70 14.13
CA ASN A 69 -15.75 -4.80 13.18
C ASN A 69 -16.83 -5.85 13.50
N SER A 70 -17.40 -6.44 12.46
CA SER A 70 -18.30 -7.59 12.58
C SER A 70 -17.83 -8.71 11.66
N GLY A 71 -17.57 -9.90 12.21
CA GLY A 71 -17.07 -11.05 11.45
C GLY A 71 -15.56 -10.96 11.16
N ASP A 72 -15.13 -11.69 10.13
CA ASP A 72 -13.71 -11.92 9.82
C ASP A 72 -13.11 -10.92 8.81
N ILE A 73 -13.78 -9.78 8.61
CA ILE A 73 -13.28 -8.72 7.72
C ILE A 73 -12.44 -7.74 8.55
N GLU A 74 -11.18 -7.57 8.16
CA GLU A 74 -10.34 -6.51 8.72
C GLU A 74 -10.80 -5.16 8.17
N SER A 75 -10.99 -4.18 9.06
CA SER A 75 -11.33 -2.82 8.63
C SER A 75 -10.59 -1.73 9.39
N ILE A 76 -10.57 -0.56 8.76
CA ILE A 76 -10.08 0.68 9.35
C ILE A 76 -10.81 1.87 8.72
N ALA A 77 -11.10 2.89 9.54
CA ALA A 77 -11.82 4.08 9.14
C ALA A 77 -11.01 5.35 9.39
N PHE A 78 -11.18 6.33 8.51
CA PHE A 78 -10.52 7.63 8.57
C PHE A 78 -11.51 8.75 8.23
N VAL A 79 -11.18 9.95 8.70
CA VAL A 79 -11.79 11.21 8.24
C VAL A 79 -10.71 12.04 7.56
N THR A 80 -10.98 12.48 6.32
CA THR A 80 -10.07 13.34 5.55
C THR A 80 -10.15 14.80 6.03
N PRO A 81 -9.19 15.66 5.69
CA PRO A 81 -9.27 17.10 5.99
C PRO A 81 -10.49 17.80 5.37
N GLN A 82 -11.06 17.21 4.33
CA GLN A 82 -12.28 17.69 3.66
C GLN A 82 -13.57 17.21 4.36
N GLY A 83 -13.45 16.39 5.41
CA GLY A 83 -14.58 15.84 6.16
C GLY A 83 -15.19 14.59 5.51
N GLU A 84 -14.51 13.96 4.56
CA GLU A 84 -14.98 12.71 3.94
C GLU A 84 -14.62 11.52 4.83
N VAL A 85 -15.52 10.53 4.89
CA VAL A 85 -15.26 9.27 5.59
C VAL A 85 -14.74 8.24 4.60
N VAL A 86 -13.55 7.69 4.89
CA VAL A 86 -12.91 6.64 4.09
C VAL A 86 -12.80 5.38 4.93
N ILE A 87 -13.32 4.27 4.42
CA ILE A 87 -13.24 2.96 5.05
C ILE A 87 -12.51 2.00 4.11
N VAL A 88 -11.47 1.35 4.62
CA VAL A 88 -10.76 0.29 3.90
C VAL A 88 -11.15 -1.05 4.52
N LEU A 89 -11.62 -1.98 3.67
CA LEU A 89 -12.01 -3.33 4.05
C LEU A 89 -11.07 -4.34 3.40
N PHE A 90 -10.64 -5.34 4.15
CA PHE A 90 -9.79 -6.42 3.68
C PHE A 90 -10.37 -7.77 4.12
N ASN A 91 -10.60 -8.65 3.14
CA ASN A 91 -11.01 -10.03 3.35
C ASN A 91 -9.86 -10.92 2.85
N ALA A 92 -9.28 -11.71 3.76
CA ALA A 92 -8.05 -12.47 3.53
C ALA A 92 -8.29 -13.77 2.75
#